data_AF-A0A1Y4UW65-F1
#
_entry.id   AF-A0A1Y4UW65-F1
#
_cell.length_a   1.000
_cell.length_b   1.000
_cell.length_c   1.000
_cell.angle_alpha   90.00
_cell.angle_beta   90.00
_cell.angle_gamma   90.00
#
_symmetry.space_group_name_H-M   'P 1'
#
loop_
_entity.id
_entity.type
_entity.pdbx_description
1 polymer ?
#
loop_
_entity_poly.entity_id
_entity_poly.type
_entity_poly.pdbx_seq_one_letter_code
_entity_poly.pdbx_strand_id
1 'polypeptide(L)'
;MRCRYRKTIFLNEENGYTIAVFTTKDASVPLAARDKYLQGQKVIGFTAIGFDLPQSDQIEIEMEGQWEKSSHGLQYQVENFMEIVPRTKEGILG
;
A
#
# COMPACT_ATOMS: atom_id res chain seq x y z
N MET A 1 7.45 -4.88 -2.86
CA MET A 1 6.57 -4.20 -3.86
C MET A 1 6.53 -2.72 -3.60
N ARG A 2 6.87 -1.87 -4.59
CA ARG A 2 6.78 -0.42 -4.41
C ARG A 2 5.36 0.07 -4.59
N CYS A 3 4.83 0.80 -3.61
CA CYS A 3 3.46 1.30 -3.66
C CYS A 3 3.33 2.66 -2.98
N ARG A 4 2.17 3.30 -3.19
CA ARG A 4 1.82 4.60 -2.62
C ARG A 4 0.43 4.53 -2.02
N TYR A 5 0.30 5.10 -0.82
CA TYR A 5 -0.99 5.23 -0.15
C TYR A 5 -1.99 5.96 -1.05
N ARG A 6 -3.26 5.56 -0.99
CA ARG A 6 -4.36 6.25 -1.67
C ARG A 6 -5.49 6.61 -0.72
N LYS A 7 -5.91 5.68 0.11
CA LYS A 7 -7.08 5.86 0.98
C LYS A 7 -7.07 4.87 2.14
N THR A 8 -7.42 5.34 3.33
CA THR A 8 -7.72 4.49 4.48
C THR A 8 -9.15 3.95 4.38
N ILE A 9 -9.32 2.65 4.59
CA ILE A 9 -10.62 1.98 4.74
C ILE A 9 -10.97 1.90 6.23
N PHE A 10 -10.00 1.50 7.05
CA PHE A 10 -10.14 1.38 8.50
C PHE A 10 -8.78 1.63 9.17
N LEU A 11 -8.80 2.31 10.32
CA LEU A 11 -7.65 2.46 11.22
C LEU A 11 -8.17 2.27 12.65
N ASN A 12 -7.51 1.39 13.39
CA ASN A 12 -7.60 1.37 14.85
C ASN A 12 -6.44 2.18 15.42
N GLU A 13 -6.75 3.34 15.98
CA GLU A 13 -5.74 4.25 16.57
C GLU A 13 -5.09 3.69 17.84
N GLU A 14 -5.72 2.73 18.53
CA GLU A 14 -5.18 2.14 19.76
C GLU A 14 -3.99 1.21 19.49
N ASN A 15 -4.03 0.45 18.39
CA ASN A 15 -3.03 -0.58 18.11
C ASN A 15 -2.40 -0.51 16.72
N GLY A 16 -2.73 0.53 15.92
CA GLY A 16 -2.17 0.73 14.59
C GLY A 16 -2.76 -0.16 13.49
N TYR A 17 -3.70 -1.06 13.80
CA TYR A 17 -4.28 -1.95 12.79
C TYR A 17 -4.95 -1.14 11.68
N THR A 18 -4.45 -1.31 10.46
CA THR A 18 -4.79 -0.49 9.31
C THR A 18 -5.22 -1.35 8.14
N ILE A 19 -6.34 -0.98 7.53
CA ILE A 19 -6.77 -1.45 6.22
C ILE A 19 -6.79 -0.24 5.29
N ALA A 20 -5.99 -0.28 4.23
CA ALA A 20 -5.87 0.84 3.28
C ALA A 20 -5.72 0.35 1.84
N VAL A 21 -6.10 1.22 0.90
CA VAL A 21 -5.87 1.04 -0.53
C VAL A 21 -4.54 1.68 -0.89
N PHE A 22 -3.70 0.88 -1.54
CA PHE A 22 -2.45 1.33 -2.13
C PHE A 22 -2.52 1.24 -3.65
N THR A 23 -1.69 2.04 -4.32
CA THR A 23 -1.49 1.98 -5.77
C THR A 23 -0.05 1.63 -6.10
N THR A 24 0.15 0.93 -7.21
CA THR A 24 1.48 0.52 -7.68
C THR A 24 1.54 0.50 -9.19
N LYS A 25 2.77 0.45 -9.73
CA LYS A 25 3.06 0.12 -11.12
C LYS A 25 3.44 -1.36 -11.29
N ASP A 26 3.57 -2.10 -10.19
CA ASP A 26 3.94 -3.50 -10.18
C ASP A 26 2.81 -4.37 -10.74
N ALA A 27 3.05 -4.98 -11.89
CA ALA A 27 2.09 -5.84 -12.57
C ALA A 27 1.95 -7.23 -11.92
N SER A 28 2.81 -7.59 -10.94
CA SER A 28 2.71 -8.83 -10.18
C SER A 28 1.48 -8.90 -9.27
N VAL A 29 0.81 -7.76 -9.02
CA VAL A 29 -0.48 -7.73 -8.31
C VAL A 29 -1.50 -8.63 -9.03
N PRO A 30 -2.00 -9.68 -8.36
CA PRO A 30 -2.94 -10.62 -8.94
C PRO A 30 -4.21 -9.92 -9.44
N LEU A 31 -4.71 -10.34 -10.60
CA LEU A 31 -5.91 -9.73 -11.20
C LEU A 31 -7.12 -9.75 -10.24
N ALA A 32 -7.25 -10.81 -9.42
CA ALA A 32 -8.31 -10.94 -8.43
C ALA A 32 -8.21 -9.97 -7.24
N ALA A 33 -7.03 -9.38 -6.99
CA ALA A 33 -6.81 -8.38 -5.93
C ALA A 33 -6.93 -6.93 -6.44
N ARG A 34 -7.02 -6.72 -7.77
CA ARG A 34 -7.03 -5.38 -8.34
C ARG A 34 -8.36 -4.69 -8.08
N ASP A 35 -8.28 -3.46 -7.57
CA ASP A 35 -9.43 -2.59 -7.42
C ASP A 35 -10.06 -2.31 -8.79
N LYS A 36 -11.34 -2.67 -8.94
CA LYS A 36 -12.07 -2.59 -10.22
C LYS A 36 -12.25 -1.15 -10.70
N TYR A 37 -12.48 -0.21 -9.79
CA TYR A 37 -12.65 1.20 -10.13
C TYR A 37 -11.33 1.78 -10.64
N LEU A 38 -10.22 1.43 -9.99
CA LEU A 38 -8.88 1.88 -10.39
C LEU A 38 -8.39 1.22 -11.67
N GLN A 39 -8.74 -0.04 -11.87
CA GLN A 39 -8.47 -0.74 -13.12
C GLN A 39 -9.11 -0.04 -14.32
N GLY A 40 -10.33 0.50 -14.18
CA GLY A 40 -10.98 1.32 -15.21
C GLY A 40 -10.20 2.60 -15.56
N GLN A 41 -9.41 3.11 -14.62
CA GLN A 41 -8.52 4.27 -14.80
C GLN A 41 -7.09 3.86 -15.22
N LYS A 42 -6.87 2.58 -15.54
CA LYS A 42 -5.54 2.01 -15.84
C LYS A 42 -4.54 2.14 -14.69
N VAL A 43 -5.02 2.20 -13.45
CA VAL A 43 -4.21 2.22 -12.23
C VAL A 43 -4.33 0.87 -11.52
N ILE A 44 -3.19 0.27 -11.15
CA ILE A 44 -3.21 -0.93 -10.31
C ILE A 44 -3.34 -0.47 -8.87
N GLY A 45 -4.51 -0.73 -8.28
CA GLY A 45 -4.73 -0.57 -6.84
C GLY A 45 -5.08 -1.89 -6.19
N PHE A 46 -4.78 -2.01 -4.91
CA PHE A 46 -5.06 -3.19 -4.10
C PHE A 46 -5.28 -2.79 -2.64
N THR A 47 -5.97 -3.65 -1.89
CA THR A 47 -6.17 -3.44 -0.45
C THR A 47 -5.05 -4.15 0.32
N ALA A 48 -4.40 -3.40 1.21
CA ALA A 48 -3.41 -3.90 2.15
C ALA A 48 -3.95 -3.88 3.59
N ILE A 49 -3.56 -4.87 4.38
CA ILE A 49 -3.87 -5.00 5.80
C ILE A 49 -2.55 -5.14 6.55
N GLY A 50 -2.35 -4.36 7.60
CA GLY A 50 -1.14 -4.40 8.41
C GLY A 50 -1.26 -3.52 9.64
N PHE A 51 -0.13 -3.21 10.25
CA PHE A 51 -0.04 -2.32 11.41
C PHE A 51 0.79 -1.09 11.04
N ASP A 52 0.36 0.08 11.54
CA ASP A 52 1.00 1.37 11.37
C ASP A 52 1.33 1.71 9.90
N LEU A 53 0.46 1.27 8.98
CA LEU A 53 0.66 1.53 7.56
C LEU A 53 0.57 3.03 7.28
N PRO A 54 1.46 3.57 6.43
CA PRO A 54 1.52 5.01 6.18
C PRO A 54 0.24 5.50 5.53
N GLN A 55 -0.22 6.67 5.99
CA GLN A 55 -1.45 7.31 5.55
C GLN A 55 -1.17 8.57 4.70
N SER A 56 0.01 8.61 4.06
CA SER A 56 0.48 9.75 3.27
C SER A 56 0.82 9.32 1.85
N ASP A 57 0.28 10.04 0.86
CA ASP A 57 0.58 9.86 -0.56
C ASP A 57 1.85 10.61 -1.01
N GLN A 58 2.50 11.34 -0.09
CA GLN A 58 3.72 12.10 -0.35
C GLN A 58 4.95 11.21 -0.45
N ILE A 59 4.92 10.04 0.19
CA ILE A 59 6.00 9.07 0.20
C ILE A 59 5.65 7.83 -0.62
N GLU A 60 6.67 7.22 -1.21
CA GLU A 60 6.57 5.85 -1.70
C GLU A 60 7.11 4.93 -0.63
N ILE A 61 6.57 3.71 -0.58
CA ILE A 61 7.08 2.67 0.30
C ILE A 61 7.41 1.43 -0.51
N GLU A 62 8.33 0.64 0.02
CA GLU A 62 8.56 -0.74 -0.38
C GLU A 62 7.90 -1.65 0.65
N MET A 63 6.91 -2.42 0.21
CA MET A 63 6.07 -3.27 1.06
C MET A 63 6.35 -4.74 0.80
N GLU A 64 6.43 -5.53 1.87
CA GLU A 64 6.64 -6.97 1.86
C GLU A 64 5.53 -7.67 2.65
N GLY A 65 5.22 -8.90 2.24
CA GLY A 65 4.10 -9.66 2.75
C GLY A 65 3.50 -10.59 1.70
N GLN A 66 2.29 -11.05 1.95
CA GLN A 66 1.67 -12.13 1.18
C GLN A 66 0.21 -11.84 0.82
N TRP A 67 -0.25 -12.43 -0.29
CA TRP A 67 -1.65 -12.35 -0.69
C TRP A 67 -2.49 -13.35 0.09
N GLU A 68 -3.47 -12.86 0.84
CA GLU A 68 -4.38 -13.67 1.64
C GLU A 68 -5.83 -13.46 1.21
N LYS A 69 -6.59 -14.56 1.22
CA LYS A 69 -8.01 -14.54 0.89
C LYS A 69 -8.82 -14.28 2.16
N SER A 70 -9.63 -13.23 2.15
CA SER A 70 -10.55 -12.89 3.23
C SER A 70 -12.00 -12.93 2.74
N SER A 71 -12.95 -12.62 3.63
CA SER A 71 -14.36 -12.36 3.29
C SER A 71 -14.54 -11.20 2.29
N HIS A 72 -13.53 -10.33 2.14
CA HIS A 72 -13.56 -9.15 1.27
C HIS A 72 -12.75 -9.34 -0.02
N GLY A 73 -12.29 -10.56 -0.31
CA GLY A 73 -11.52 -10.89 -1.51
C GLY A 73 -10.05 -11.14 -1.23
N LEU A 74 -9.21 -11.04 -2.25
CA LEU A 74 -7.76 -11.20 -2.11
C LEU A 74 -7.14 -9.87 -1.68
N GLN A 75 -6.51 -9.86 -0.51
CA GLN A 75 -5.90 -8.68 0.09
C GLN A 75 -4.43 -8.95 0.39
N TYR A 76 -3.63 -7.89 0.51
CA TYR A 76 -2.21 -8.01 0.80
C TYR A 76 -1.99 -7.90 2.32
N GLN A 77 -1.60 -9.00 2.95
CA GLN A 77 -1.20 -9.02 4.36
C GLN A 77 0.23 -8.54 4.46
N VAL A 78 0.41 -7.33 5.00
CA VAL A 78 1.71 -6.67 5.14
C VAL A 78 2.42 -7.24 6.35
N GLU A 79 3.66 -7.68 6.12
CA GLU A 79 4.56 -8.13 7.18
C GLU A 79 5.53 -7.01 7.55
N ASN A 80 6.09 -6.34 6.55
CA ASN A 80 7.04 -5.25 6.73
C ASN A 80 6.87 -4.19 5.63
N PHE A 81 7.29 -2.96 5.90
CA PHE A 81 7.46 -1.95 4.88
C PHE A 81 8.62 -1.00 5.21
N MET A 82 9.16 -0.35 4.20
CA MET A 82 10.18 0.68 4.33
C MET A 82 9.78 1.92 3.55
N GLU A 83 9.93 3.09 4.15
CA GLU A 83 9.76 4.35 3.45
C GLU A 83 10.91 4.61 2.47
N ILE A 84 10.56 5.02 1.25
CA ILE A 84 11.53 5.40 0.23
C ILE A 84 11.72 6.91 0.34
N VAL A 85 12.81 7.32 1.00
CA VAL A 85 13.20 8.72 1.09
C VAL A 85 13.63 9.23 -0.29
N PRO A 86 12.96 10.26 -0.85
CA PRO A 86 13.38 10.87 -2.10
C PRO A 86 14.80 11.43 -1.92
N ARG A 87 15.74 11.04 -2.78
CA ARG A 87 17.07 11.66 -2.83
C ARG A 87 16.96 13.04 -3.49
N THR A 88 16.45 14.04 -2.79
CA THR A 88 16.60 15.44 -3.20
C THR A 88 17.90 16.01 -2.64
N LYS A 89 18.48 17.01 -3.31
CA LYS A 89 19.77 17.63 -2.92
C LYS A 89 19.76 18.20 -1.48
N GLU A 90 18.60 18.46 -0.92
CA GLU A 90 18.43 18.98 0.45
C GLU A 90 18.74 17.93 1.53
N GLY A 91 18.67 16.63 1.23
CA GLY A 91 19.00 15.56 2.19
C GLY A 91 20.49 15.20 2.30
N ILE A 92 21.36 15.85 1.51
CA ILE A 92 22.82 15.58 1.47
C ILE A 92 23.63 16.70 2.15
N LEU A 93 23.01 17.84 2.44
CA LEU A 93 23.65 18.97 3.12
C LEU A 93 23.16 19.07 4.57
N GLY A 94 23.51 18.06 5.36
CA GLY A 94 23.51 18.15 6.82
C GLY A 94 24.85 18.68 7.31
#